data_AF-D6PGM5-F1
#
_entry.id   AF-D6PGM5-F1
#
_cell.length_a   1.000
_cell.length_b   1.000
_cell.length_c   1.000
_cell.angle_alpha   90.00
_cell.angle_beta   90.00
_cell.angle_gamma   90.00
#
_symmetry.space_group_name_H-M   'P 1'
#
loop_
_entity.id
_entity.type
_entity.pdbx_description
1 polymer ?
#
loop_
_entity_poly.entity_id
_entity_poly.type
_entity_poly.pdbx_seq_one_letter_code
_entity_poly.pdbx_strand_id
1 'polypeptide(L)'
;MTISSTTVKNSYSGNGTLDTFNYTFKIFANADIQVIIRDATGTETVKNLTTHYTVTGAGSASGGTIVFTSGNIPTATETVVLRRASPQTQSIDYIANDAFPAESHEEGLDRSMMAIQQLQEEVDRSIKLSRTNTMNSTEFTIGSTDRAGKILVLILMVNWLYHKN
;
A
#
# COMPACT_ATOMS: atom_id res chain seq x y z
N MET A 1 1.51 10.81 -20.64
CA MET A 1 2.29 9.61 -20.28
C MET A 1 1.43 8.68 -19.43
N THR A 2 1.44 7.36 -19.66
CA THR A 2 0.55 6.38 -19.01
C THR A 2 1.24 5.47 -17.99
N ILE A 3 0.51 5.02 -16.95
CA ILE A 3 0.97 3.96 -16.04
C ILE A 3 0.76 2.57 -16.62
N SER A 4 1.86 1.90 -16.98
CA SER A 4 1.86 0.52 -17.48
C SER A 4 2.32 -0.53 -16.46
N SER A 5 3.00 -0.11 -15.39
CA SER A 5 3.46 -1.00 -14.32
C SER A 5 2.40 -1.23 -13.26
N THR A 6 2.32 -2.46 -12.76
CA THR A 6 1.50 -2.84 -11.59
C THR A 6 2.29 -2.87 -10.28
N THR A 7 3.60 -2.62 -10.33
CA THR A 7 4.43 -2.54 -9.13
C THR A 7 4.04 -1.31 -8.31
N VAL A 8 3.70 -1.54 -7.05
CA VAL A 8 3.35 -0.49 -6.08
C VAL A 8 4.22 -0.51 -4.82
N LYS A 9 5.12 -1.49 -4.71
CA LYS A 9 6.02 -1.64 -3.57
C LYS A 9 7.33 -2.31 -3.94
N ASN A 10 8.38 -1.99 -3.19
CA ASN A 10 9.68 -2.66 -3.20
C ASN A 10 10.06 -3.03 -1.76
N SER A 11 10.88 -4.07 -1.60
CA SER A 11 11.36 -4.53 -0.29
C SER A 11 12.84 -4.87 -0.36
N TYR A 12 13.59 -4.44 0.65
CA TYR A 12 15.04 -4.63 0.72
C TYR A 12 15.46 -5.00 2.14
N SER A 13 16.55 -5.75 2.28
CA SER A 13 17.22 -5.90 3.57
C SER A 13 18.16 -4.71 3.80
N GLY A 14 18.16 -4.17 5.02
CA GLY A 14 19.21 -3.26 5.45
C GLY A 14 20.54 -3.98 5.62
N ASN A 15 21.61 -3.21 5.81
CA ASN A 15 22.95 -3.74 6.12
C ASN A 15 23.73 -2.86 7.11
N GLY A 16 23.12 -1.79 7.63
CA GLY A 16 23.71 -0.84 8.56
C GLY A 16 24.61 0.23 7.92
N THR A 17 24.87 0.18 6.61
CA THR A 17 25.75 1.15 5.92
C THR A 17 25.19 1.72 4.63
N LEU A 18 24.33 0.98 3.92
CA LEU A 18 23.67 1.41 2.69
C LEU A 18 22.50 2.32 3.05
N ASP A 19 22.63 3.60 2.70
CA ASP A 19 21.62 4.62 2.94
C ASP A 19 20.63 4.78 1.78
N THR A 20 20.95 4.28 0.60
CA THR A 20 20.21 4.55 -0.63
C THR A 20 19.51 3.30 -1.14
N PHE A 21 18.20 3.41 -1.37
CA PHE A 21 17.34 2.34 -1.88
C PHE A 21 16.50 2.84 -3.05
N ASN A 22 16.42 2.05 -4.11
CA ASN A 22 15.63 2.40 -5.29
C ASN A 22 14.16 2.07 -5.06
N TYR A 23 13.25 2.85 -5.63
CA TYR A 23 11.86 2.45 -5.86
C TYR A 23 11.60 2.42 -7.36
N THR A 24 10.87 1.42 -7.85
CA THR A 24 10.71 1.14 -9.29
C THR A 24 9.31 1.44 -9.81
N PHE A 25 8.63 2.39 -9.19
CA PHE A 25 7.26 2.74 -9.50
C PHE A 25 7.09 4.27 -9.51
N LYS A 26 6.23 4.80 -10.39
CA LYS A 26 5.99 6.24 -10.44
C LYS A 26 5.28 6.74 -9.17
N ILE A 27 5.69 7.93 -8.74
CA ILE A 27 5.06 8.79 -7.75
C ILE A 27 4.96 10.20 -8.35
N PHE A 28 3.95 11.01 -7.98
CA PHE A 28 3.81 12.36 -8.54
C PHE A 28 4.52 13.41 -7.68
N ALA A 29 4.47 13.24 -6.36
CA ALA A 29 5.20 14.04 -5.40
C ALA A 29 6.08 13.17 -4.50
N ASN A 30 7.13 13.77 -3.91
CA ASN A 30 7.97 13.11 -2.92
C ASN A 30 7.18 12.59 -1.71
N ALA A 31 6.02 13.17 -1.41
CA ALA A 31 5.14 12.73 -0.33
C ALA A 31 4.27 11.52 -0.70
N ASP A 32 4.18 11.15 -1.98
CA ASP A 32 3.33 10.03 -2.45
C ASP A 32 4.01 8.66 -2.28
N ILE A 33 4.98 8.56 -1.37
CA ILE A 33 5.67 7.33 -1.00
C ILE A 33 5.73 7.20 0.52
N GLN A 34 5.50 5.99 1.00
CA GLN A 34 5.64 5.63 2.40
C GLN A 34 6.83 4.69 2.56
N VAL A 35 7.68 5.01 3.53
CA VAL A 35 8.84 4.20 3.91
C VAL A 35 8.55 3.57 5.26
N ILE A 36 8.61 2.24 5.32
CA ILE A 36 8.36 1.46 6.52
C ILE A 36 9.63 0.65 6.82
N ILE A 37 10.04 0.66 8.08
CA ILE A 37 11.06 -0.25 8.59
C ILE A 37 10.37 -1.33 9.42
N ARG A 38 10.59 -2.59 9.05
CA ARG A 38 10.20 -3.74 9.86
C ARG A 38 11.43 -4.28 10.58
N ASP A 39 11.35 -4.41 11.89
CA ASP A 39 12.42 -5.01 12.71
C ASP A 39 12.33 -6.55 12.78
N ALA A 40 13.31 -7.18 13.43
CA ALA A 40 13.38 -8.64 13.59
C ALA A 40 12.24 -9.24 14.43
N THR A 41 11.54 -8.43 15.23
CA THR A 41 10.36 -8.86 16.01
C THR A 41 9.07 -8.73 15.21
N GLY A 42 9.14 -8.15 14.01
CA GLY A 42 8.01 -7.91 13.13
C GLY A 42 7.34 -6.55 13.33
N THR A 43 7.86 -5.70 14.23
CA THR A 43 7.31 -4.37 14.48
C THR A 43 7.58 -3.46 13.30
N GLU A 44 6.53 -2.81 12.79
CA GLU A 44 6.61 -1.88 11.66
C GLU A 44 6.61 -0.43 12.15
N THR A 45 7.58 0.36 11.68
CA THR A 45 7.68 1.79 11.97
C THR A 45 7.64 2.59 10.67
N VAL A 46 6.65 3.48 10.54
CA VAL A 46 6.58 4.43 9.42
C VAL A 46 7.61 5.54 9.65
N LYS A 47 8.42 5.81 8.63
CA LYS A 47 9.43 6.88 8.64
C LYS A 47 8.84 8.13 7.99
N ASN A 48 9.21 9.29 8.55
CA ASN A 48 8.80 10.61 8.05
C ASN A 48 9.81 11.15 7.03
N LEU A 49 9.29 11.64 5.89
CA LEU A 49 10.04 12.37 4.87
C LEU A 49 10.75 13.59 5.50
N THR A 50 11.92 13.95 4.95
CA THR A 50 12.88 14.97 5.39
C THR A 50 13.51 14.79 6.78
N THR A 51 12.83 14.09 7.70
CA THR A 51 13.38 13.76 9.03
C THR A 51 14.25 12.51 8.98
N HIS A 52 13.74 11.44 8.35
CA HIS A 52 14.42 10.15 8.33
C HIS A 52 15.06 9.87 6.97
N TYR A 53 14.45 10.36 5.88
CA TYR A 53 14.92 10.13 4.52
C TYR A 53 14.52 11.28 3.59
N THR A 54 15.16 11.34 2.42
CA THR A 54 14.77 12.19 1.28
C THR A 54 14.40 11.32 0.07
N VAL A 55 13.70 11.92 -0.89
CA VAL A 55 13.19 11.24 -2.09
C VAL A 55 13.69 11.96 -3.33
N THR A 56 14.10 11.21 -4.35
CA THR A 56 14.37 11.73 -5.68
C THR A 56 13.59 10.94 -6.73
N GLY A 57 13.35 11.52 -7.91
CA GLY A 57 12.68 10.83 -9.01
C GLY A 57 11.14 10.91 -8.98
N ALA A 58 10.56 11.86 -8.23
CA ALA A 58 9.15 12.18 -8.40
C ALA A 58 8.86 12.63 -9.84
N GLY A 59 7.74 12.16 -10.39
CA GLY A 59 7.37 12.36 -11.80
C GLY A 59 7.97 11.33 -12.76
N SER A 60 9.05 10.63 -12.40
CA SER A 60 9.69 9.61 -13.26
C SER A 60 8.85 8.33 -13.36
N ALA A 61 8.63 7.83 -14.58
CA ALA A 61 7.95 6.57 -14.82
C ALA A 61 8.70 5.35 -14.24
N SER A 62 10.04 5.41 -14.28
CA SER A 62 10.92 4.35 -13.79
C SER A 62 11.13 4.37 -12.27
N GLY A 63 10.54 5.34 -11.57
CA GLY A 63 10.77 5.59 -10.16
C GLY A 63 12.07 6.37 -9.89
N GLY A 64 12.65 6.15 -8.72
CA GLY A 64 13.76 6.95 -8.20
C GLY A 64 14.39 6.35 -6.97
N THR A 65 14.89 7.19 -6.05
CA THR A 65 15.58 6.74 -4.84
C THR A 65 15.00 7.33 -3.57
N ILE A 66 15.13 6.55 -2.49
CA ILE A 66 15.07 7.00 -1.10
C ILE A 66 16.50 7.05 -0.57
N VAL A 67 16.88 8.13 0.10
CA VAL A 67 18.17 8.27 0.78
C VAL A 67 17.93 8.54 2.26
N PHE A 68 18.34 7.62 3.13
CA PHE A 68 18.25 7.78 4.58
C PHE A 68 19.23 8.84 5.09
N THR A 69 18.81 9.61 6.08
CA THR A 69 19.67 10.54 6.81
C THR A 69 20.62 9.80 7.74
N SER A 70 21.73 10.46 8.12
CA SER A 70 22.66 9.90 9.10
C SER A 70 21.94 9.54 10.41
N GLY A 71 22.24 8.37 10.96
CA GLY A 71 21.59 7.83 12.17
C GLY A 71 20.26 7.10 11.92
N ASN A 72 19.73 7.13 10.69
CA ASN A 72 18.49 6.43 10.30
C ASN A 72 18.73 5.30 9.29
N ILE A 73 19.99 4.93 9.05
CA ILE A 73 20.35 3.86 8.11
C ILE A 73 19.86 2.51 8.66
N PRO A 74 19.03 1.76 7.90
CA PRO A 74 18.50 0.47 8.33
C PRO A 74 19.60 -0.57 8.56
N THR A 75 19.55 -1.22 9.71
CA THR A 75 20.47 -2.27 10.15
C THR A 75 20.29 -3.58 9.38
N ALA A 76 21.24 -4.51 9.52
CA ALA A 76 21.18 -5.83 8.88
C ALA A 76 19.97 -6.69 9.32
N THR A 77 19.37 -6.37 10.46
CA THR A 77 18.18 -7.06 11.00
C THR A 77 16.87 -6.39 10.61
N GLU A 78 16.92 -5.29 9.87
CA GLU A 78 15.75 -4.51 9.46
C GLU A 78 15.43 -4.71 7.98
N THR A 79 14.15 -4.73 7.65
CA THR A 79 13.64 -4.73 6.28
C THR A 79 13.11 -3.35 5.94
N VAL A 80 13.56 -2.80 4.81
CA VAL A 80 13.07 -1.56 4.23
C VAL A 80 11.95 -1.88 3.26
N VAL A 81 10.76 -1.36 3.53
CA VAL A 81 9.61 -1.47 2.64
C VAL A 81 9.28 -0.08 2.10
N LEU A 82 9.32 0.04 0.78
CA LEU A 82 8.93 1.25 0.06
C LEU A 82 7.61 0.96 -0.62
N ARG A 83 6.59 1.78 -0.37
CA ARG A 83 5.28 1.59 -1.01
C ARG A 83 4.68 2.90 -1.46
N ARG A 84 3.96 2.87 -2.58
CA ARG A 84 3.21 4.03 -3.06
C ARG A 84 2.14 4.41 -2.03
N ALA A 85 2.01 5.71 -1.79
CA ALA A 85 1.03 6.29 -0.89
C ALA A 85 0.40 7.55 -1.53
N SER A 86 -0.08 7.40 -2.76
CA SER A 86 -0.77 8.47 -3.49
C SER A 86 -2.08 8.86 -2.78
N PRO A 87 -2.38 10.17 -2.65
CA PRO A 87 -3.65 10.65 -2.12
C PRO A 87 -4.86 10.07 -2.86
N GLN A 88 -5.90 9.70 -2.12
CA GLN A 88 -7.16 9.20 -2.66
C GLN A 88 -8.17 10.34 -2.92
N THR A 89 -7.69 11.42 -3.51
CA THR A 89 -8.48 12.61 -3.85
C THR A 89 -8.26 12.97 -5.31
N GLN A 90 -9.30 13.44 -5.97
CA GLN A 90 -9.16 14.05 -7.30
C GLN A 90 -8.65 15.48 -7.13
N SER A 91 -7.44 15.75 -7.62
CA SER A 91 -6.82 17.08 -7.54
C SER A 91 -7.05 17.97 -8.77
N ILE A 92 -7.54 17.38 -9.87
CA ILE A 92 -7.73 18.09 -11.13
C ILE A 92 -9.18 18.59 -11.21
N ASP A 93 -9.31 19.89 -11.33
CA ASP A 93 -10.57 20.59 -11.57
C ASP A 93 -10.61 21.07 -13.02
N TYR A 94 -11.75 20.88 -13.70
CA TYR A 94 -11.93 21.29 -15.07
C TYR A 94 -12.80 22.53 -15.17
N ILE A 95 -12.29 23.52 -15.92
CA ILE A 95 -13.03 24.73 -16.21
C ILE A 95 -13.90 24.49 -17.44
N ALA A 96 -15.20 24.75 -17.29
CA ALA A 96 -16.16 24.59 -18.38
C ALA A 96 -15.81 25.53 -19.56
N ASN A 97 -15.90 25.01 -20.78
CA ASN A 97 -15.61 25.69 -22.05
C ASN A 97 -14.14 26.10 -22.26
N ASP A 98 -13.22 25.64 -21.41
CA ASP A 98 -11.79 25.76 -21.69
C ASP A 98 -11.34 24.71 -22.71
N ALA A 99 -10.21 24.96 -23.38
CA ALA A 99 -9.60 23.98 -24.26
C ALA A 99 -9.23 22.72 -23.47
N PHE A 100 -9.49 21.54 -24.05
CA PHE A 100 -9.27 20.28 -23.36
C PHE A 100 -7.79 20.08 -22.98
N PRO A 101 -7.46 20.02 -21.66
CA PRO A 101 -6.08 19.87 -21.22
C PRO A 101 -5.70 18.38 -21.20
N ALA A 102 -5.29 17.85 -22.35
CA ALA A 102 -5.03 16.41 -22.53
C ALA A 102 -4.05 15.83 -21.50
N GLU A 103 -2.96 16.55 -21.19
CA GLU A 103 -1.97 16.10 -20.18
C GLU A 103 -2.57 16.03 -18.77
N SER A 104 -3.33 17.05 -18.36
CA SER A 104 -4.03 17.03 -17.07
C SER A 104 -5.06 15.92 -17.02
N HIS A 105 -5.74 15.63 -18.14
CA HIS A 105 -6.67 14.52 -18.22
C HIS A 105 -6.00 13.17 -17.98
N GLU A 106 -4.92 12.93 -18.71
CA GLU A 106 -4.16 11.68 -18.59
C GLU A 106 -3.57 11.53 -17.19
N GLU A 107 -3.05 12.60 -16.58
CA GLU A 107 -2.59 12.58 -15.19
C GLU A 107 -3.70 12.18 -14.21
N GLY A 108 -4.92 12.68 -14.41
CA GLY A 108 -6.07 12.30 -13.58
C GLY A 108 -6.45 10.83 -13.69
N LEU A 109 -6.39 10.27 -14.91
CA LEU A 109 -6.60 8.85 -15.16
C LEU A 109 -5.50 8.00 -14.52
N ASP A 110 -4.24 8.41 -14.67
CA ASP A 110 -3.08 7.76 -14.07
C ASP A 110 -3.17 7.72 -12.54
N ARG A 111 -3.48 8.85 -11.90
CA ARG A 111 -3.66 8.93 -10.43
C ARG A 111 -4.78 8.01 -9.95
N SER A 112 -5.89 7.97 -10.69
CA SER A 112 -7.02 7.08 -10.39
C SER A 112 -6.62 5.61 -10.51
N MET A 113 -5.89 5.24 -11.56
CA MET A 113 -5.38 3.89 -11.75
C MET A 113 -4.39 3.50 -10.64
N MET A 114 -3.51 4.42 -10.22
CA MET A 114 -2.61 4.19 -9.09
C MET A 114 -3.38 3.95 -7.79
N ALA A 115 -4.44 4.70 -7.51
CA ALA A 115 -5.27 4.50 -6.34
C ALA A 115 -5.93 3.11 -6.35
N ILE A 116 -6.38 2.64 -7.51
CA ILE A 116 -6.92 1.28 -7.70
C ILE A 116 -5.84 0.22 -7.43
N GLN A 117 -4.62 0.40 -7.96
CA GLN A 117 -3.51 -0.53 -7.71
C GLN A 117 -3.14 -0.61 -6.22
N GLN A 118 -3.15 0.53 -5.50
CA GLN A 118 -2.93 0.56 -4.05
C GLN A 118 -4.04 -0.19 -3.30
N LEU A 119 -5.30 0.03 -3.66
CA LEU A 119 -6.43 -0.69 -3.08
C LEU A 119 -6.33 -2.20 -3.35
N GLN A 120 -5.95 -2.59 -4.57
CA GLN A 120 -5.74 -3.99 -4.92
C GLN A 120 -4.65 -4.63 -4.04
N GLU A 121 -3.56 -3.92 -3.75
CA GLU A 121 -2.50 -4.40 -2.86
C GLU A 121 -3.00 -4.63 -1.42
N GLU A 122 -3.84 -3.74 -0.89
CA GLU A 122 -4.49 -3.91 0.42
C GLU A 122 -5.48 -5.09 0.40
N VAL A 123 -6.30 -5.21 -0.64
CA VAL A 123 -7.25 -6.32 -0.82
C VAL A 123 -6.54 -7.66 -0.93
N ASP A 124 -5.36 -7.71 -1.56
CA ASP A 124 -4.58 -8.94 -1.68
C ASP A 124 -3.97 -9.42 -0.36
N ARG A 125 -3.75 -8.51 0.59
CA ARG A 125 -3.34 -8.83 1.96
C ARG A 125 -4.52 -9.03 2.92
N SER A 126 -5.75 -8.87 2.45
CA SER A 126 -6.95 -9.05 3.27
C SER A 126 -7.35 -10.53 3.36
N ILE A 127 -8.08 -10.89 4.42
CA ILE A 127 -8.71 -12.21 4.54
C ILE A 127 -9.82 -12.32 3.48
N LYS A 128 -9.81 -13.41 2.71
CA LYS A 128 -10.81 -13.67 1.65
C LYS A 128 -11.62 -14.91 1.98
N LEU A 129 -12.93 -14.83 1.74
CA LEU A 129 -13.80 -16.00 1.63
C LEU A 129 -13.71 -16.58 0.23
N SER A 130 -14.06 -17.85 0.08
CA SER A 130 -14.30 -18.41 -1.24
C SER A 130 -15.39 -17.61 -1.97
N ARG A 131 -15.23 -17.44 -3.28
CA ARG A 131 -16.18 -16.73 -4.16
C ARG A 131 -17.56 -17.38 -4.21
N THR A 132 -17.69 -18.62 -3.75
CA THR A 132 -18.94 -19.38 -3.73
C THR A 132 -19.64 -19.36 -2.37
N ASN A 133 -19.06 -18.74 -1.35
CA ASN A 133 -19.62 -18.70 0.00
C ASN A 133 -20.37 -17.38 0.24
N THR A 134 -21.46 -17.45 1.02
CA THR A 134 -22.18 -16.28 1.52
C THR A 134 -21.86 -16.08 3.00
N MET A 135 -21.48 -14.86 3.40
CA MET A 135 -21.31 -14.49 4.79
C MET A 135 -22.50 -13.68 5.25
N ASN A 136 -23.30 -14.24 6.15
CA ASN A 136 -24.53 -13.62 6.62
C ASN A 136 -24.27 -12.47 7.62
N SER A 137 -23.12 -12.44 8.28
CA SER A 137 -22.68 -11.34 9.13
C SER A 137 -21.16 -11.35 9.33
N THR A 138 -20.57 -10.16 9.42
CA THR A 138 -19.16 -9.89 9.80
C THR A 138 -19.06 -9.14 11.13
N GLU A 139 -20.17 -8.98 11.85
CA GLU A 139 -20.25 -8.20 13.08
C GLU A 139 -19.72 -9.00 14.28
N PHE A 140 -18.94 -8.34 15.14
CA PHE A 140 -18.60 -8.86 16.45
C PHE A 140 -19.63 -8.41 17.46
N THR A 141 -20.39 -9.36 18.00
CA THR A 141 -21.43 -9.10 19.02
C THR A 141 -20.92 -9.22 20.46
N ILE A 142 -19.64 -9.58 20.66
CA ILE A 142 -18.99 -9.72 21.96
C ILE A 142 -17.98 -8.60 22.23
N GLY A 143 -17.74 -8.29 23.51
CA GLY A 143 -16.87 -7.20 23.94
C GLY A 143 -15.39 -7.38 23.55
N SER A 144 -14.59 -6.31 23.66
CA SER A 144 -13.14 -6.37 23.42
C SER A 144 -12.41 -7.29 24.42
N THR A 145 -12.83 -7.29 25.68
CA THR A 145 -12.26 -8.15 26.74
C THR A 145 -12.42 -9.63 26.42
N ASP A 146 -13.58 -10.05 25.92
CA ASP A 146 -13.84 -11.47 25.59
C ASP A 146 -13.06 -11.95 24.36
N ARG A 147 -12.71 -11.02 23.46
CA ARG A 147 -11.90 -11.28 22.27
C ARG A 147 -10.40 -11.25 22.57
N ALA A 148 -9.97 -10.69 23.70
CA ALA A 148 -8.56 -10.56 24.02
C ALA A 148 -7.88 -11.94 24.08
N GLY A 149 -6.79 -12.11 23.33
CA GLY A 149 -6.04 -13.36 23.25
C GLY A 149 -6.75 -14.50 22.50
N LYS A 150 -7.89 -14.25 21.83
CA LYS A 150 -8.58 -15.23 20.99
C LYS A 150 -8.15 -15.10 19.52
N ILE A 151 -8.13 -16.23 18.80
CA ILE A 151 -7.84 -16.28 17.36
C ILE A 151 -9.16 -16.09 16.59
N LEU A 152 -9.14 -15.26 15.56
CA LEU A 152 -10.25 -15.16 14.61
C LEU A 152 -10.29 -16.44 13.75
N VAL A 153 -11.30 -17.28 13.94
CA VAL A 153 -11.52 -18.49 13.14
C VAL A 153 -12.80 -18.32 12.34
N LEU A 154 -12.70 -18.50 11.02
CA LEU A 154 -13.86 -18.59 10.14
C LEU A 154 -14.35 -20.04 10.11
N ILE A 155 -15.57 -20.29 10.61
CA ILE A 155 -16.22 -21.60 10.52
C ILE A 155 -17.29 -21.52 9.42
N LEU A 156 -17.03 -22.19 8.29
CA LEU A 156 -18.03 -22.36 7.24
C LEU A 156 -18.81 -23.65 7.55
N MET A 157 -20.02 -23.50 8.08
CA MET A 157 -20.92 -24.64 8.27
C MET A 157 -21.48 -25.06 6.90
N VAL A 158 -21.08 -26.23 6.40
CA VAL A 158 -21.75 -26.89 5.28
C VAL A 158 -23.03 -27.50 5.83
N ASN A 159 -24.17 -26.98 5.42
CA ASN A 159 -25.48 -27.50 5.80
C ASN A 159 -25.71 -28.82 5.04
N TRP A 160 -25.31 -29.95 5.62
CA TRP A 160 -25.72 -31.26 5.12
C TRP A 160 -27.20 -31.45 5.43
N LEU A 161 -28.07 -31.06 4.48
CA LEU A 161 -29.47 -31.45 4.53
C LEU A 161 -29.55 -32.96 4.29
N TYR A 162 -29.61 -33.71 5.38
CA TYR A 162 -29.87 -35.14 5.39
C TYR A 162 -31.28 -35.38 4.82
N HIS A 163 -31.40 -35.58 3.51
CA HIS A 163 -32.63 -36.15 2.94
C HIS A 163 -32.66 -37.63 3.32
N LYS A 164 -33.30 -37.94 4.45
CA LYS A 164 -33.92 -39.24 4.65
C LYS A 164 -35.33 -39.18 4.06
N ASN A 165 -35.51 -39.86 2.94
CA ASN A 165 -36.71 -40.63 2.60
C ASN A 165 -36.31 -41.67 1.55
#